data_AF-A0A527X3U9-F1
#
_entry.id   AF-A0A527X3U9-F1
#
_cell.length_a   1.000
_cell.length_b   1.000
_cell.length_c   1.000
_cell.angle_alpha   90.00
_cell.angle_beta   90.00
_cell.angle_gamma   90.00
#
_symmetry.space_group_name_H-M   'P 1'
#
loop_
_entity.id
_entity.type
_entity.pdbx_description
1 polymer ?
#
loop_
_entity_poly.entity_id
_entity_poly.type
_entity_poly.pdbx_seq_one_letter_code
_entity_poly.pdbx_strand_id
1 'polypeptide(L)'
;MLQHLKADPERMTVRSAIDWGANASGPGAEPVKFFPPSEMERLFWEGYARPGMESETNPFLRFNVRDQMIGLLDGYGGFRHCEGLHMWVQDVVEEPGKSGHALVVINHPSEALVSFRDPISGREKKATREEVLNRRYGLRPRHLVKRGRYHAGWKGMDLNRDKQAFVHWLDETAGALFWMLYLGYLRFVRTPVMEQRRALGGYDHPFLFVSEREPRRGDSNAMVGDPYSPEAHERNHEAAVRRIGLKCGKAYGTTTQGMRHAYGQTLMELSVPPQVIKKGLHHRHFLSQVPYTVPTREAVNAQLNAAHARREGLQVPVPPMGHESSQALFKLHRFIVSGDIDV
;
A
#
# COMPACT_ATOMS: atom_id res chain seq x y z
N MET A 1 13.06 -42.38 55.60
CA MET A 1 12.77 -42.91 54.25
C MET A 1 13.29 -41.93 53.18
N LEU A 2 14.60 -41.67 53.15
CA LEU A 2 15.34 -40.89 52.12
C LEU A 2 16.85 -40.99 52.40
N GLN A 3 17.39 -42.22 52.52
CA GLN A 3 18.82 -42.49 52.74
C GLN A 3 19.47 -43.26 51.56
N HIS A 4 18.83 -43.30 50.40
CA HIS A 4 19.29 -44.08 49.24
C HIS A 4 19.39 -43.28 47.92
N LEU A 5 19.82 -42.03 47.99
CA LEU A 5 20.25 -41.29 46.79
C LEU A 5 21.66 -40.76 47.01
N LYS A 6 22.65 -41.67 46.96
CA LYS A 6 24.03 -41.27 46.62
C LYS A 6 24.06 -41.11 45.11
N ALA A 7 23.90 -39.88 44.63
CA ALA A 7 24.21 -39.56 43.25
C ALA A 7 25.74 -39.52 43.12
N ASP A 8 26.29 -40.54 42.49
CA ASP A 8 27.68 -40.59 42.07
C ASP A 8 27.89 -39.51 40.99
N PRO A 9 28.74 -38.48 41.19
CA PRO A 9 28.90 -37.39 40.23
C PRO A 9 29.84 -37.78 39.07
N GLU A 10 29.97 -39.06 38.76
CA GLU A 10 30.65 -39.51 37.55
C GLU A 10 29.79 -39.23 36.32
N ARG A 11 30.02 -38.04 35.75
CA ARG A 11 29.97 -37.72 34.32
C ARG A 11 28.84 -38.40 33.53
N MET A 12 27.59 -37.99 33.77
CA MET A 12 26.60 -37.95 32.70
C MET A 12 26.89 -36.74 31.78
N THR A 13 28.00 -36.77 31.05
CA THR A 13 28.17 -35.89 29.89
C THR A 13 27.31 -36.45 28.77
N VAL A 14 26.06 -36.01 28.69
CA VAL A 14 25.30 -36.14 27.46
C VAL A 14 26.05 -35.30 26.42
N ARG A 15 26.74 -35.95 25.49
CA ARG A 15 27.28 -35.25 24.32
C ARG A 15 26.07 -34.65 23.61
N SER A 16 25.92 -33.34 23.70
CA SER A 16 24.96 -32.63 22.88
C SER A 16 25.23 -33.01 21.43
N ALA A 17 24.27 -33.65 20.78
CA ALA A 17 24.34 -33.96 19.35
C ALA A 17 24.14 -32.68 18.49
N ILE A 18 23.99 -31.52 19.14
CA ILE A 18 23.79 -30.24 18.48
C ILE A 18 25.17 -29.70 18.09
N ASP A 19 25.40 -29.63 16.78
CA ASP A 19 26.47 -28.82 16.20
C ASP A 19 26.13 -27.34 16.44
N TRP A 20 26.88 -26.70 17.34
CA TRP A 20 26.69 -25.30 17.70
C TRP A 20 27.31 -24.33 16.68
N GLY A 21 27.99 -24.84 15.65
CA GLY A 21 28.78 -24.01 14.73
C GLY A 21 29.88 -23.22 15.44
N ALA A 22 30.65 -22.43 14.69
CA ALA A 22 31.76 -21.63 15.25
C ALA A 22 31.30 -20.47 16.15
N ASN A 23 30.00 -20.13 16.17
CA ASN A 23 29.45 -18.98 16.88
C ASN A 23 28.28 -19.38 17.77
N ALA A 24 28.54 -19.56 19.08
CA ALA A 24 27.52 -19.76 20.11
C ALA A 24 26.74 -18.47 20.48
N SER A 25 26.65 -17.52 19.57
CA SER A 25 25.62 -16.48 19.59
C SER A 25 24.45 -17.02 18.77
N GLY A 26 23.35 -17.42 19.43
CA GLY A 26 22.11 -17.72 18.72
C GLY A 26 21.79 -16.59 17.73
N PRO A 27 21.06 -16.86 16.63
CA PRO A 27 20.79 -15.83 15.63
C PRO A 27 20.05 -14.67 16.32
N GLY A 28 20.79 -13.61 16.65
CA GLY A 28 20.18 -12.30 16.85
C GLY A 28 19.36 -12.04 15.60
N ALA A 29 18.07 -11.72 15.76
CA ALA A 29 17.18 -11.53 14.65
C ALA A 29 17.86 -10.65 13.60
N GLU A 30 18.09 -11.17 12.39
CA GLU A 30 18.72 -10.39 11.33
C GLU A 30 17.97 -9.07 11.18
N PRO A 31 18.69 -7.93 11.04
CA PRO A 31 18.04 -6.64 10.94
C PRO A 31 17.05 -6.65 9.77
N VAL A 32 15.79 -6.32 10.07
CA VAL A 32 14.71 -6.30 9.08
C VAL A 32 15.11 -5.36 7.96
N LYS A 33 15.22 -5.88 6.74
CA LYS A 33 15.55 -5.10 5.55
C LYS A 33 14.34 -4.27 5.13
N PHE A 34 14.58 -3.00 4.81
CA PHE A 34 13.59 -2.03 4.38
C PHE A 34 14.09 -1.28 3.13
N PHE A 35 13.15 -0.66 2.40
CA PHE A 35 13.48 0.07 1.20
C PHE A 35 14.35 1.29 1.54
N PRO A 36 15.48 1.54 0.85
CA PRO A 36 16.36 2.66 1.16
C PRO A 36 15.61 4.00 1.06
N PRO A 37 15.49 4.80 2.15
CA PRO A 37 14.75 6.06 2.11
C PRO A 37 15.27 7.06 1.07
N SER A 38 16.58 7.07 0.82
CA SER A 38 17.24 7.91 -0.19
C SER A 38 16.83 7.59 -1.63
N GLU A 39 16.31 6.38 -1.89
CA GLU A 39 15.93 5.93 -3.23
C GLU A 39 14.42 6.06 -3.46
N MET A 40 13.64 6.47 -2.46
CA MET A 40 12.18 6.61 -2.56
C MET A 40 11.82 7.57 -3.71
N GLU A 41 12.40 8.76 -3.73
CA GLU A 41 12.11 9.77 -4.77
C GLU A 41 12.40 9.21 -6.17
N ARG A 42 13.56 8.58 -6.35
CA ARG A 42 13.94 7.93 -7.62
C ARG A 42 12.96 6.83 -8.00
N LEU A 43 12.51 6.01 -7.05
CA LEU A 43 11.49 4.99 -7.33
C LEU A 43 10.20 5.63 -7.87
N PHE A 44 9.77 6.75 -7.29
CA PHE A 44 8.54 7.43 -7.72
C PHE A 44 8.64 8.08 -9.09
N TRP A 45 9.76 8.74 -9.39
CA TRP A 45 9.88 9.61 -10.57
C TRP A 45 10.76 9.06 -11.70
N GLU A 46 11.56 8.03 -11.45
CA GLU A 46 12.29 7.28 -12.48
C GLU A 46 11.75 5.84 -12.55
N GLY A 47 11.57 5.21 -11.39
CA GLY A 47 11.12 3.82 -11.26
C GLY A 47 9.67 3.60 -11.71
N TYR A 48 8.76 4.53 -11.52
CA TYR A 48 7.38 4.39 -12.02
C TYR A 48 7.13 5.12 -13.35
N ALA A 49 8.15 5.65 -14.02
CA ALA A 49 8.01 6.15 -15.39
C ALA A 49 7.57 5.03 -16.35
N ARG A 50 6.72 5.34 -17.33
CA ARG A 50 6.37 4.37 -18.38
C ARG A 50 7.44 4.37 -19.46
N PRO A 51 8.02 3.19 -19.79
CA PRO A 51 8.99 3.11 -20.88
C PRO A 51 8.38 3.61 -22.21
N GLY A 52 9.09 4.48 -22.92
CA GLY A 52 8.66 4.98 -24.23
C GLY A 52 7.62 6.09 -24.18
N MET A 53 7.33 6.65 -23.00
CA MET A 53 6.38 7.76 -22.81
C MET A 53 7.09 9.06 -22.39
N GLU A 54 8.39 9.20 -22.66
CA GLU A 54 9.19 10.34 -22.22
C GLU A 54 8.67 11.68 -22.80
N SER A 55 8.13 11.64 -24.02
CA SER A 55 7.53 12.79 -24.72
C SER A 55 6.06 13.04 -24.38
N GLU A 56 5.38 12.15 -23.66
CA GLU A 56 3.96 12.29 -23.30
C GLU A 56 3.78 13.51 -22.39
N THR A 57 3.03 14.52 -22.83
CA THR A 57 2.87 15.78 -22.09
C THR A 57 1.99 15.62 -20.85
N ASN A 58 1.07 14.67 -20.86
CA ASN A 58 0.22 14.37 -19.71
C ASN A 58 0.99 13.51 -18.69
N PRO A 59 1.32 14.05 -17.50
CA PRO A 59 2.07 13.31 -16.49
C PRO A 59 1.34 12.05 -16.02
N PHE A 60 0.00 12.04 -16.02
CA PHE A 60 -0.77 10.86 -15.60
C PHE A 60 -0.67 9.69 -16.58
N LEU A 61 -0.25 9.95 -17.81
CA LEU A 61 0.03 8.94 -18.83
C LEU A 61 1.53 8.66 -18.94
N ARG A 62 2.39 9.65 -18.70
CA ARG A 62 3.86 9.49 -18.64
C ARG A 62 4.30 8.55 -17.52
N PHE A 63 3.61 8.58 -16.37
CA PHE A 63 3.90 7.73 -15.23
C PHE A 63 2.89 6.59 -15.08
N ASN A 64 3.31 5.53 -14.40
CA ASN A 64 2.43 4.48 -13.93
C ASN A 64 1.77 4.93 -12.62
N VAL A 65 0.78 5.81 -12.76
CA VAL A 65 0.08 6.45 -11.62
C VAL A 65 -0.51 5.43 -10.67
N ARG A 66 -1.06 4.31 -11.18
CA ARG A 66 -1.56 3.21 -10.34
C ARG A 66 -0.47 2.73 -9.38
N ASP A 67 0.71 2.43 -9.91
CA ASP A 67 1.79 1.84 -9.12
C ASP A 67 2.47 2.89 -8.21
N GLN A 68 2.45 4.18 -8.60
CA GLN A 68 2.78 5.29 -7.67
C GLN A 68 1.80 5.35 -6.50
N MET A 69 0.50 5.32 -6.75
CA MET A 69 -0.51 5.32 -5.68
C MET A 69 -0.33 4.14 -4.73
N ILE A 70 -0.13 2.92 -5.26
CA ILE A 70 0.10 1.74 -4.40
C ILE A 70 1.44 1.88 -3.66
N GLY A 71 2.48 2.44 -4.28
CA GLY A 71 3.75 2.74 -3.63
C GLY A 71 3.60 3.71 -2.45
N LEU A 72 2.72 4.71 -2.54
CA LEU A 72 2.41 5.61 -1.42
C LEU A 72 1.70 4.85 -0.30
N LEU A 73 0.72 4.00 -0.63
CA LEU A 73 0.04 3.17 0.37
C LEU A 73 1.02 2.27 1.12
N ASP A 74 1.95 1.63 0.39
CA ASP A 74 2.92 0.71 0.98
C ASP A 74 3.98 1.46 1.81
N GLY A 75 4.62 2.50 1.23
CA GLY A 75 5.78 3.18 1.81
C GLY A 75 5.47 4.38 2.73
N TYR A 76 4.31 5.01 2.55
CA TYR A 76 3.89 6.18 3.32
C TYR A 76 2.58 5.96 4.09
N GLY A 77 1.81 4.92 3.76
CA GLY A 77 0.57 4.55 4.46
C GLY A 77 0.66 3.27 5.30
N GLY A 78 1.80 2.58 5.24
CA GLY A 78 2.08 1.40 6.04
C GLY A 78 1.21 0.19 5.71
N PHE A 79 0.81 0.00 4.44
CA PHE A 79 -0.01 -1.14 3.99
C PHE A 79 0.80 -2.40 3.69
N ARG A 80 0.14 -3.56 3.69
CA ARG A 80 0.72 -4.80 3.16
C ARG A 80 0.38 -4.93 1.68
N HIS A 81 1.28 -5.58 0.95
CA HIS A 81 1.25 -5.88 -0.47
C HIS A 81 -0.14 -6.12 -1.13
N CYS A 82 -1.07 -6.80 -0.44
CA CYS A 82 -2.40 -7.12 -0.99
C CYS A 82 -3.56 -6.27 -0.44
N GLU A 83 -3.36 -5.54 0.67
CA GLU A 83 -4.46 -4.87 1.39
C GLU A 83 -5.06 -3.74 0.54
N GLY A 84 -4.21 -2.90 -0.06
CA GLY A 84 -4.64 -1.81 -0.96
C GLY A 84 -5.35 -2.30 -2.23
N LEU A 85 -5.14 -3.55 -2.64
CA LEU A 85 -5.77 -4.11 -3.85
C LEU A 85 -7.26 -4.45 -3.66
N HIS A 86 -7.76 -4.40 -2.42
CA HIS A 86 -9.19 -4.57 -2.13
C HIS A 86 -9.98 -3.27 -2.18
N MET A 87 -9.32 -2.12 -2.34
CA MET A 87 -9.97 -0.81 -2.36
C MET A 87 -10.97 -0.71 -3.52
N TRP A 88 -12.12 -0.08 -3.26
CA TRP A 88 -13.06 0.38 -4.28
C TRP A 88 -12.83 1.86 -4.57
N VAL A 89 -13.41 2.35 -5.66
CA VAL A 89 -13.32 3.78 -6.02
C VAL A 89 -13.79 4.65 -4.84
N GLN A 90 -14.92 4.33 -4.21
CA GLN A 90 -15.45 5.12 -3.08
C GLN A 90 -14.66 5.04 -1.77
N ASP A 91 -13.61 4.22 -1.69
CA ASP A 91 -12.76 4.10 -0.50
C ASP A 91 -11.79 5.28 -0.36
N VAL A 92 -11.77 6.19 -1.35
CA VAL A 92 -10.97 7.41 -1.36
C VAL A 92 -11.89 8.61 -1.52
N VAL A 93 -11.82 9.52 -0.56
CA VAL A 93 -12.55 10.80 -0.57
C VAL A 93 -11.60 11.94 -0.22
N GLU A 94 -12.02 13.16 -0.49
CA GLU A 94 -11.29 14.34 -0.01
C GLU A 94 -11.39 14.39 1.52
N GLU A 95 -10.27 14.71 2.19
CA GLU A 95 -10.20 14.82 3.64
C GLU A 95 -11.09 15.97 4.14
N PRO A 96 -12.10 15.69 4.99
CA PRO A 96 -12.91 16.73 5.59
C PRO A 96 -12.05 17.75 6.33
N GLY A 97 -12.21 19.03 5.99
CA GLY A 97 -11.45 20.12 6.61
C GLY A 97 -10.01 20.27 6.10
N LYS A 98 -9.57 19.47 5.13
CA LYS A 98 -8.25 19.61 4.49
C LYS A 98 -8.34 19.37 2.99
N SER A 99 -8.76 20.40 2.26
CA SER A 99 -8.92 20.33 0.81
C SER A 99 -7.60 19.95 0.11
N GLY A 100 -7.71 19.21 -0.99
CA GLY A 100 -6.56 18.72 -1.75
C GLY A 100 -5.83 17.52 -1.13
N HIS A 101 -6.33 16.95 -0.03
CA HIS A 101 -5.73 15.78 0.62
C HIS A 101 -6.69 14.59 0.59
N ALA A 102 -6.13 13.38 0.49
CA ALA A 102 -6.92 12.16 0.45
C ALA A 102 -7.15 11.58 1.84
N LEU A 103 -8.42 11.40 2.17
CA LEU A 103 -8.85 10.45 3.19
C LEU A 103 -9.04 9.08 2.53
N VAL A 104 -8.19 8.13 2.90
CA VAL A 104 -8.23 6.77 2.38
C VAL A 104 -8.69 5.80 3.46
N VAL A 105 -9.72 5.03 3.16
CA VAL A 105 -10.36 4.07 4.08
C VAL A 105 -10.30 2.67 3.48
N ILE A 106 -9.51 1.78 4.08
CA ILE A 106 -9.62 0.35 3.76
C ILE A 106 -10.81 -0.26 4.49
N ASN A 107 -11.76 -0.72 3.69
CA ASN A 107 -12.91 -1.50 4.14
C ASN A 107 -12.60 -3.01 4.08
N HIS A 108 -13.04 -3.79 5.08
CA HIS A 108 -12.95 -5.26 5.01
C HIS A 108 -13.56 -5.79 3.70
N PRO A 109 -12.91 -6.70 2.96
CA PRO A 109 -13.32 -6.97 1.58
C PRO A 109 -14.66 -7.70 1.45
N SER A 110 -15.16 -8.33 2.53
CA SER A 110 -16.52 -8.92 2.58
C SER A 110 -17.46 -8.17 3.51
N GLU A 111 -17.02 -7.89 4.73
CA GLU A 111 -17.91 -7.59 5.87
C GLU A 111 -18.25 -6.11 6.04
N ALA A 112 -17.44 -5.21 5.47
CA ALA A 112 -17.70 -3.79 5.60
C ALA A 112 -19.04 -3.42 4.93
N LEU A 113 -19.81 -2.57 5.59
CA LEU A 113 -21.06 -2.06 5.04
C LEU A 113 -20.78 -0.92 4.09
N VAL A 114 -21.42 -0.95 2.93
CA VAL A 114 -21.36 0.11 1.93
C VAL A 114 -22.78 0.49 1.54
N SER A 115 -23.00 1.78 1.31
CA SER A 115 -24.19 2.24 0.62
C SER A 115 -24.06 1.92 -0.86
N PHE A 116 -25.12 1.38 -1.45
CA PHE A 116 -25.22 1.18 -2.89
C PHE A 116 -26.64 1.45 -3.36
N ARG A 117 -26.76 1.87 -4.62
CA ARG A 117 -28.06 1.99 -5.27
C ARG A 117 -28.50 0.60 -5.74
N ASP A 118 -29.57 0.10 -5.15
CA ASP A 118 -30.10 -1.23 -5.43
C ASP A 118 -30.64 -1.29 -6.87
N PRO A 119 -30.14 -2.20 -7.73
CA PRO A 119 -30.55 -2.25 -9.14
C PRO A 119 -32.03 -2.54 -9.36
N ILE A 120 -32.70 -3.19 -8.40
CA ILE A 120 -34.10 -3.64 -8.53
C ILE A 120 -35.06 -2.54 -8.08
N SER A 121 -34.85 -2.02 -6.88
CA SER A 121 -35.71 -1.01 -6.24
C SER A 121 -35.34 0.44 -6.57
N GLY A 122 -34.14 0.68 -7.12
CA GLY A 122 -33.60 2.01 -7.42
C GLY A 122 -33.24 2.87 -6.20
N ARG A 123 -33.53 2.40 -4.98
CA ARG A 123 -33.26 3.10 -3.71
C ARG A 123 -31.85 2.83 -3.21
N GLU A 124 -31.33 3.75 -2.41
CA GLU A 124 -30.09 3.52 -1.67
C GLU A 124 -30.33 2.51 -0.53
N LYS A 125 -29.46 1.51 -0.44
CA LYS A 125 -29.46 0.50 0.62
C LYS A 125 -28.07 0.33 1.18
N LYS A 126 -27.98 -0.10 2.44
CA LYS A 126 -26.74 -0.58 3.04
C LYS A 126 -26.69 -2.10 2.92
N ALA A 127 -25.56 -2.62 2.48
CA ALA A 127 -25.28 -4.04 2.43
C ALA A 127 -23.79 -4.29 2.63
N THR A 128 -23.43 -5.53 2.93
CA THR A 128 -22.02 -5.93 3.01
C THR A 128 -21.37 -5.85 1.62
N ARG A 129 -20.05 -5.64 1.57
CA ARG A 129 -19.32 -5.68 0.29
C ARG A 129 -19.53 -6.99 -0.46
N GLU A 130 -19.64 -8.11 0.25
CA GLU A 130 -19.94 -9.41 -0.33
C GLU A 130 -21.30 -9.43 -1.04
N GLU A 131 -22.36 -8.96 -0.39
CA GLU A 131 -23.68 -8.87 -1.00
C GLU A 131 -23.69 -7.94 -2.21
N VAL A 132 -23.01 -6.79 -2.15
CA VAL A 132 -22.94 -5.86 -3.28
C VAL A 132 -22.14 -6.45 -4.44
N LEU A 133 -21.00 -7.10 -4.19
CA LEU A 133 -20.22 -7.80 -5.21
C LEU A 133 -21.07 -8.87 -5.90
N ASN A 134 -21.80 -9.67 -5.13
CA ASN A 134 -22.62 -10.72 -5.66
C ASN A 134 -23.81 -10.17 -6.47
N ARG A 135 -24.61 -9.28 -5.87
CA ARG A 135 -25.88 -8.81 -6.47
C ARG A 135 -25.69 -7.84 -7.63
N ARG A 136 -24.68 -6.97 -7.59
CA ARG A 136 -24.46 -5.93 -8.61
C ARG A 136 -23.48 -6.35 -9.69
N TYR A 137 -22.46 -7.13 -9.31
CA TYR A 137 -21.34 -7.42 -10.21
C TYR A 137 -21.18 -8.91 -10.52
N GLY A 138 -21.94 -9.81 -9.88
CA GLY A 138 -21.76 -11.25 -10.04
C GLY A 138 -20.41 -11.76 -9.54
N LEU A 139 -19.77 -11.01 -8.63
CA LEU A 139 -18.42 -11.27 -8.13
C LEU A 139 -18.45 -11.85 -6.72
N ARG A 140 -17.40 -12.60 -6.37
CA ARG A 140 -17.10 -13.01 -4.99
C ARG A 140 -16.02 -12.11 -4.41
N PRO A 141 -15.98 -11.86 -3.10
CA PRO A 141 -14.85 -11.17 -2.46
C PRO A 141 -13.49 -11.79 -2.84
N ARG A 142 -12.53 -10.95 -3.24
CA ARG A 142 -11.23 -11.38 -3.80
C ARG A 142 -10.43 -12.30 -2.86
N HIS A 143 -10.53 -12.09 -1.56
CA HIS A 143 -9.82 -12.89 -0.55
C HIS A 143 -10.41 -14.28 -0.30
N LEU A 144 -11.66 -14.52 -0.75
CA LEU A 144 -12.30 -15.84 -0.66
C LEU A 144 -12.02 -16.71 -1.89
N VAL A 145 -11.46 -16.13 -2.95
CA VAL A 145 -11.09 -16.85 -4.18
C VAL A 145 -9.74 -17.55 -3.97
N LYS A 146 -9.63 -18.84 -4.25
CA LYS A 146 -8.42 -19.61 -3.88
C LYS A 146 -7.22 -19.41 -4.81
N ARG A 147 -7.43 -19.10 -6.09
CA ARG A 147 -6.38 -19.05 -7.13
C ARG A 147 -6.78 -18.11 -8.28
N GLY A 148 -5.80 -17.72 -9.08
CA GLY A 148 -5.97 -16.92 -10.30
C GLY A 148 -5.81 -15.42 -10.07
N ARG A 149 -5.75 -14.65 -11.16
CA ARG A 149 -5.44 -13.20 -11.15
C ARG A 149 -6.39 -12.37 -10.29
N TYR A 150 -7.63 -12.81 -10.16
CA TYR A 150 -8.63 -12.12 -9.35
C TYR A 150 -8.35 -12.23 -7.84
N HIS A 151 -7.69 -13.31 -7.39
CA HIS A 151 -7.40 -13.51 -5.98
C HIS A 151 -6.47 -12.41 -5.44
N ALA A 152 -6.81 -11.90 -4.25
CA ALA A 152 -5.93 -11.05 -3.46
C ALA A 152 -6.09 -11.45 -1.99
N GLY A 153 -4.98 -11.78 -1.33
CA GLY A 153 -5.03 -12.27 0.05
C GLY A 153 -5.48 -11.19 1.05
N TRP A 154 -5.94 -11.63 2.22
CA TRP A 154 -6.29 -10.77 3.35
C TRP A 154 -5.80 -11.42 4.65
N LYS A 155 -4.76 -10.84 5.29
CA LYS A 155 -4.12 -11.41 6.50
C LYS A 155 -4.74 -10.94 7.82
N GLY A 156 -5.80 -10.12 7.75
CA GLY A 156 -6.41 -9.46 8.90
C GLY A 156 -5.71 -8.15 9.26
N MET A 157 -6.50 -7.08 9.37
CA MET A 157 -6.06 -5.73 9.76
C MET A 157 -6.68 -5.33 11.10
N ASP A 158 -6.10 -4.32 11.74
CA ASP A 158 -6.68 -3.64 12.90
C ASP A 158 -7.85 -2.73 12.46
N LEU A 159 -9.03 -3.33 12.32
CA LEU A 159 -10.24 -2.64 11.89
C LEU A 159 -11.04 -2.09 13.07
N ASN A 160 -11.73 -0.98 12.84
CA ASN A 160 -12.74 -0.44 13.77
C ASN A 160 -14.02 -1.30 13.78
N ARG A 161 -15.03 -0.86 14.54
CA ARG A 161 -16.33 -1.54 14.64
C ARG A 161 -17.05 -1.66 13.30
N ASP A 162 -16.87 -0.68 12.42
CA ASP A 162 -17.43 -0.62 11.07
C ASP A 162 -16.61 -1.40 10.04
N LYS A 163 -15.61 -2.17 10.49
CA LYS A 163 -14.72 -2.99 9.65
C LYS A 163 -13.86 -2.14 8.71
N GLN A 164 -13.40 -0.99 9.20
CA GLN A 164 -12.59 -0.02 8.47
C GLN A 164 -11.23 0.24 9.13
N ALA A 165 -10.21 0.53 8.32
CA ALA A 165 -8.94 1.09 8.73
C ALA A 165 -8.64 2.35 7.91
N PHE A 166 -8.15 3.40 8.55
CA PHE A 166 -7.82 4.66 7.90
C PHE A 166 -6.32 4.71 7.59
N VAL A 167 -5.93 5.20 6.42
CA VAL A 167 -4.52 5.46 6.14
C VAL A 167 -4.02 6.56 7.05
N HIS A 168 -2.87 6.31 7.66
CA HIS A 168 -2.12 7.29 8.44
C HIS A 168 -0.83 7.63 7.69
N TRP A 169 -0.87 8.72 6.95
CA TRP A 169 0.26 9.15 6.13
C TRP A 169 1.46 9.52 7.00
N LEU A 170 2.64 9.02 6.63
CA LEU A 170 3.91 9.37 7.26
C LEU A 170 4.26 10.86 7.10
N ASP A 171 3.83 11.43 5.97
CA ASP A 171 4.02 12.81 5.56
C ASP A 171 2.69 13.31 4.98
N GLU A 172 2.26 14.50 5.38
CA GLU A 172 1.04 15.11 4.88
C GLU A 172 1.08 15.35 3.37
N THR A 173 2.26 15.62 2.80
CA THR A 173 2.45 15.78 1.36
C THR A 173 2.13 14.49 0.59
N ALA A 174 2.33 13.31 1.21
CA ALA A 174 1.95 12.03 0.62
C ALA A 174 0.43 11.90 0.46
N GLY A 175 -0.34 12.42 1.42
CA GLY A 175 -1.80 12.46 1.33
C GLY A 175 -2.31 13.41 0.24
N ALA A 176 -1.64 14.55 0.04
CA ALA A 176 -1.93 15.47 -1.06
C ALA A 176 -1.56 14.87 -2.43
N LEU A 177 -0.37 14.27 -2.53
CA LEU A 177 0.06 13.60 -3.75
C LEU A 177 -0.87 12.43 -4.10
N PHE A 178 -1.26 11.61 -3.12
CA PHE A 178 -2.20 10.52 -3.35
C PHE A 178 -3.55 11.02 -3.88
N TRP A 179 -4.07 12.14 -3.36
CA TRP A 179 -5.30 12.75 -3.85
C TRP A 179 -5.20 13.17 -5.31
N MET A 180 -4.13 13.88 -5.67
CA MET A 180 -3.89 14.31 -7.05
C MET A 180 -3.75 13.11 -8.00
N LEU A 181 -2.94 12.12 -7.62
CA LEU A 181 -2.77 10.89 -8.39
C LEU A 181 -4.07 10.11 -8.51
N TYR A 182 -4.90 10.05 -7.47
CA TYR A 182 -6.22 9.42 -7.49
C TYR A 182 -7.14 10.06 -8.51
N LEU A 183 -7.28 11.39 -8.49
CA LEU A 183 -8.12 12.12 -9.45
C LEU A 183 -7.61 11.95 -10.89
N GLY A 184 -6.31 12.08 -11.11
CA GLY A 184 -5.68 11.88 -12.42
C GLY A 184 -5.81 10.44 -12.91
N TYR A 185 -5.62 9.47 -12.02
CA TYR A 185 -5.81 8.05 -12.32
C TYR A 185 -7.25 7.75 -12.72
N LEU A 186 -8.24 8.25 -11.98
CA LEU A 186 -9.65 8.07 -12.35
C LEU A 186 -9.94 8.66 -13.73
N ARG A 187 -9.48 9.89 -13.99
CA ARG A 187 -9.79 10.62 -15.23
C ARG A 187 -9.08 10.05 -16.45
N PHE A 188 -7.78 9.82 -16.36
CA PHE A 188 -6.94 9.53 -17.52
C PHE A 188 -6.60 8.05 -17.69
N VAL A 189 -6.78 7.22 -16.66
CA VAL A 189 -6.39 5.80 -16.71
C VAL A 189 -7.59 4.90 -16.46
N ARG A 190 -8.13 4.88 -15.25
CA ARG A 190 -9.16 3.91 -14.84
C ARG A 190 -10.44 4.04 -15.66
N THR A 191 -10.99 5.25 -15.80
CA THR A 191 -12.26 5.44 -16.52
C THR A 191 -12.13 5.04 -17.99
N PRO A 192 -11.13 5.52 -18.76
CA PRO A 192 -10.90 5.06 -20.13
C PRO A 192 -10.70 3.54 -20.25
N VAL A 193 -9.94 2.94 -19.32
CA VAL A 193 -9.71 1.48 -19.29
C VAL A 193 -11.00 0.70 -19.03
N MET A 194 -11.87 1.19 -18.15
CA MET A 194 -13.17 0.55 -17.87
C MET A 194 -14.20 0.79 -18.99
N GLU A 195 -14.12 1.91 -19.70
CA GLU A 195 -14.89 2.16 -20.93
C GLU A 195 -14.45 1.20 -22.05
N GLN A 196 -13.15 1.01 -22.24
CA GLN A 196 -12.61 0.03 -23.17
C GLN A 196 -13.04 -1.39 -22.82
N ARG A 197 -12.94 -1.77 -21.54
CA ARG A 197 -13.44 -3.05 -21.03
C ARG A 197 -14.91 -3.27 -21.41
N ARG A 198 -15.76 -2.27 -21.18
CA ARG A 198 -17.19 -2.33 -21.51
C ARG A 198 -17.41 -2.47 -23.01
N ALA A 199 -16.68 -1.73 -23.83
CA ALA A 199 -16.75 -1.81 -25.28
C ALA A 199 -16.38 -3.22 -25.81
N LEU A 200 -15.51 -3.93 -25.10
CA LEU A 200 -15.13 -5.32 -25.39
C LEU A 200 -16.08 -6.36 -24.76
N GLY A 201 -17.21 -5.94 -24.17
CA GLY A 201 -18.19 -6.83 -23.55
C GLY A 201 -17.84 -7.29 -22.13
N GLY A 202 -16.85 -6.68 -21.48
CA GLY A 202 -16.47 -7.00 -20.11
C GLY A 202 -17.43 -6.44 -19.06
N TYR A 203 -17.68 -7.21 -18.00
CA TYR A 203 -18.48 -6.79 -16.85
C TYR A 203 -17.77 -5.74 -15.99
N ASP A 204 -18.54 -4.79 -15.45
CA ASP A 204 -18.06 -3.75 -14.55
C ASP A 204 -17.69 -4.32 -13.16
N HIS A 205 -16.94 -3.57 -12.36
CA HIS A 205 -16.61 -3.90 -10.98
C HIS A 205 -16.18 -2.65 -10.18
N PRO A 206 -16.24 -2.69 -8.83
CA PRO A 206 -16.01 -1.50 -8.03
C PRO A 206 -14.54 -1.24 -7.66
N PHE A 207 -13.64 -2.20 -7.88
CA PHE A 207 -12.23 -2.08 -7.48
C PHE A 207 -11.54 -0.86 -8.09
N LEU A 208 -10.71 -0.20 -7.29
CA LEU A 208 -9.99 1.01 -7.66
C LEU A 208 -8.89 0.69 -8.68
N PHE A 209 -7.98 -0.21 -8.32
CA PHE A 209 -6.82 -0.53 -9.14
C PHE A 209 -7.17 -1.59 -10.19
N VAL A 210 -6.92 -1.26 -11.46
CA VAL A 210 -7.20 -2.13 -12.61
C VAL A 210 -5.95 -2.41 -13.42
N SER A 211 -5.95 -3.56 -14.10
CA SER A 211 -4.95 -3.88 -15.10
C SER A 211 -5.24 -3.09 -16.37
N GLU A 212 -4.26 -2.34 -16.84
CA GLU A 212 -4.35 -1.59 -18.09
C GLU A 212 -4.01 -2.45 -19.31
N ARG A 213 -3.57 -3.68 -19.09
CA ARG A 213 -2.87 -4.45 -20.10
C ARG A 213 -3.83 -5.31 -20.89
N GLU A 214 -3.67 -5.31 -22.20
CA GLU A 214 -4.34 -6.28 -23.06
C GLU A 214 -3.83 -7.71 -22.76
N PRO A 215 -4.71 -8.71 -22.80
CA PRO A 215 -4.34 -10.11 -22.62
C PRO A 215 -3.21 -10.54 -23.56
N ARG A 216 -2.16 -11.22 -23.05
CA ARG A 216 -1.18 -11.87 -23.94
C ARG A 216 -1.80 -13.10 -24.60
N ARG A 217 -1.22 -13.52 -25.72
CA ARG A 217 -1.48 -14.84 -26.30
C ARG A 217 -1.23 -15.92 -25.23
N GLY A 218 -2.26 -16.71 -24.89
CA GLY A 218 -2.22 -17.71 -23.82
C GLY A 218 -2.83 -17.25 -22.48
N ASP A 219 -3.21 -15.98 -22.33
CA ASP A 219 -3.94 -15.49 -21.18
C ASP A 219 -5.43 -15.84 -21.29
N SER A 220 -5.80 -17.09 -20.97
CA SER A 220 -7.20 -17.47 -20.84
C SER A 220 -7.87 -16.61 -19.75
N ASN A 221 -8.98 -15.95 -20.09
CA ASN A 221 -9.81 -15.11 -19.21
C ASN A 221 -9.18 -13.82 -18.67
N ALA A 222 -8.09 -13.31 -19.24
CA ALA A 222 -7.69 -11.94 -18.93
C ALA A 222 -8.46 -10.94 -19.78
N MET A 223 -8.68 -9.74 -19.25
CA MET A 223 -9.19 -8.61 -20.01
C MET A 223 -8.62 -7.32 -19.46
N VAL A 224 -8.47 -6.33 -20.34
CA VAL A 224 -8.22 -4.95 -19.92
C VAL A 224 -9.27 -4.51 -18.90
N GLY A 225 -8.86 -3.75 -17.90
CA GLY A 225 -9.71 -3.36 -16.79
C GLY A 225 -10.01 -4.45 -15.77
N ASP A 226 -9.37 -5.63 -15.81
CA ASP A 226 -9.51 -6.60 -14.72
C ASP A 226 -8.98 -6.02 -13.40
N PRO A 227 -9.50 -6.46 -12.23
CA PRO A 227 -8.96 -6.05 -10.94
C PRO A 227 -7.46 -6.34 -10.85
N TYR A 228 -6.68 -5.34 -10.44
CA TYR A 228 -5.23 -5.44 -10.44
C TYR A 228 -4.75 -6.54 -9.47
N SER A 229 -3.94 -7.47 -9.98
CA SER A 229 -3.51 -8.68 -9.25
C SER A 229 -2.24 -8.43 -8.42
N PRO A 230 -2.08 -9.08 -7.26
CA PRO A 230 -0.85 -9.04 -6.47
C PRO A 230 0.41 -9.36 -7.29
N GLU A 231 0.35 -10.37 -8.16
CA GLU A 231 1.49 -10.78 -8.98
C GLU A 231 1.89 -9.74 -10.03
N ALA A 232 0.93 -8.95 -10.51
CA ALA A 232 1.22 -7.84 -11.41
C ALA A 232 1.85 -6.68 -10.65
N HIS A 233 1.37 -6.39 -9.44
CA HIS A 233 1.97 -5.38 -8.55
C HIS A 233 3.44 -5.71 -8.24
N GLU A 234 3.75 -6.94 -7.78
CA GLU A 234 5.15 -7.34 -7.54
C GLU A 234 6.03 -7.19 -8.78
N ARG A 235 5.54 -7.67 -9.94
CA ARG A 235 6.31 -7.61 -11.18
C ARG A 235 6.59 -6.17 -11.60
N ASN A 236 5.60 -5.29 -11.51
CA ASN A 236 5.76 -3.89 -11.89
C ASN A 236 6.66 -3.13 -10.92
N HIS A 237 6.52 -3.40 -9.61
CA HIS A 237 7.42 -2.86 -8.60
C HIS A 237 8.86 -3.33 -8.81
N GLU A 238 9.07 -4.62 -9.09
CA GLU A 238 10.39 -5.16 -9.43
C GLU A 238 11.01 -4.48 -10.66
N ALA A 239 10.22 -4.27 -11.71
CA ALA A 239 10.67 -3.55 -12.90
C ALA A 239 11.04 -2.08 -12.58
N ALA A 240 10.27 -1.43 -11.71
CA ALA A 240 10.54 -0.07 -11.26
C ALA A 240 11.87 0.04 -10.48
N VAL A 241 12.08 -0.86 -9.53
CA VAL A 241 13.32 -0.97 -8.74
C VAL A 241 14.53 -1.21 -9.64
N ARG A 242 14.41 -2.10 -10.63
CA ARG A 242 15.49 -2.34 -11.60
C ARG A 242 15.79 -1.13 -12.46
N ARG A 243 14.79 -0.32 -12.81
CA ARG A 243 14.99 0.87 -13.65
C ARG A 243 15.85 1.93 -12.96
N ILE A 244 15.76 2.05 -11.64
CA ILE A 244 16.61 2.97 -10.86
C ILE A 244 17.99 2.38 -10.51
N GLY A 245 18.32 1.20 -11.04
CA GLY A 245 19.63 0.56 -10.86
C GLY A 245 19.76 -0.33 -9.63
N LEU A 246 18.66 -0.58 -8.91
CA LEU A 246 18.68 -1.42 -7.71
C LEU A 246 18.38 -2.89 -8.03
N LYS A 247 18.90 -3.80 -7.20
CA LYS A 247 18.49 -5.21 -7.20
C LYS A 247 17.19 -5.37 -6.43
N CYS A 248 16.16 -5.97 -7.03
CA CYS A 248 14.93 -6.32 -6.34
C CYS A 248 15.12 -7.62 -5.54
N GLY A 249 14.75 -7.63 -4.26
CA GLY A 249 14.71 -8.84 -3.45
C GLY A 249 14.62 -8.60 -1.95
N LYS A 250 14.15 -9.62 -1.22
CA LYS A 250 13.98 -9.57 0.25
C LYS A 250 15.28 -9.23 0.97
N ALA A 251 16.40 -9.81 0.52
CA ALA A 251 17.73 -9.58 1.09
C ALA A 251 18.19 -8.11 0.98
N TYR A 252 17.66 -7.37 0.02
CA TYR A 252 18.00 -5.97 -0.24
C TYR A 252 16.98 -4.98 0.34
N GLY A 253 15.84 -5.46 0.86
CA GLY A 253 14.76 -4.60 1.34
C GLY A 253 13.98 -3.88 0.22
N THR A 254 14.20 -4.24 -1.04
CA THR A 254 13.66 -3.55 -2.23
C THR A 254 12.39 -4.20 -2.79
N THR A 255 11.63 -4.87 -1.93
CA THR A 255 10.33 -5.46 -2.28
C THR A 255 9.20 -4.55 -1.82
N THR A 256 7.96 -4.81 -2.24
CA THR A 256 6.78 -4.09 -1.73
C THR A 256 6.68 -4.18 -0.20
N GLN A 257 7.00 -5.34 0.38
CA GLN A 257 7.08 -5.52 1.83
C GLN A 257 8.20 -4.68 2.48
N GLY A 258 9.29 -4.43 1.74
CA GLY A 258 10.37 -3.56 2.16
C GLY A 258 9.96 -2.08 2.23
N MET A 259 9.06 -1.62 1.35
CA MET A 259 8.44 -0.29 1.43
C MET A 259 7.67 -0.13 2.75
N ARG A 260 6.86 -1.14 3.10
CA ARG A 260 6.16 -1.18 4.38
C ARG A 260 7.11 -1.17 5.58
N HIS A 261 8.22 -1.91 5.51
CA HIS A 261 9.22 -1.88 6.57
C HIS A 261 9.87 -0.50 6.69
N ALA A 262 10.07 0.21 5.56
CA ALA A 262 10.61 1.57 5.58
C ALA A 262 9.69 2.51 6.35
N TYR A 263 8.37 2.44 6.11
CA TYR A 263 7.38 3.18 6.90
C TYR A 263 7.55 2.92 8.41
N GLY A 264 7.53 1.65 8.83
CA GLY A 264 7.63 1.29 10.25
C GLY A 264 8.95 1.72 10.88
N GLN A 265 10.06 1.56 10.14
CA GLN A 265 11.40 1.96 10.57
C GLN A 265 11.49 3.48 10.73
N THR A 266 10.98 4.26 9.78
CA THR A 266 10.97 5.73 9.88
C THR A 266 10.16 6.18 11.09
N LEU A 267 9.01 5.54 11.38
CA LEU A 267 8.26 5.88 12.59
C LEU A 267 9.06 5.60 13.88
N MET A 268 9.79 4.49 13.94
CA MET A 268 10.66 4.19 15.08
C MET A 268 11.79 5.22 15.22
N GLU A 269 12.45 5.60 14.13
CA GLU A 269 13.51 6.62 14.11
C GLU A 269 13.00 7.99 14.58
N LEU A 270 11.76 8.33 14.23
CA LEU A 270 11.11 9.56 14.70
C LEU A 270 10.58 9.49 16.14
N SER A 271 10.92 8.42 16.87
CA SER A 271 10.49 8.16 18.26
C SER A 271 8.97 8.17 18.42
N VAL A 272 8.24 7.70 17.40
CA VAL A 272 6.78 7.55 17.47
C VAL A 272 6.44 6.44 18.46
N PRO A 273 5.47 6.65 19.37
CA PRO A 273 5.10 5.63 20.35
C PRO A 273 4.65 4.30 19.70
N PRO A 274 5.03 3.12 20.25
CA PRO A 274 4.73 1.82 19.65
C PRO A 274 3.25 1.57 19.33
N GLN A 275 2.33 2.09 20.14
CA GLN A 275 0.89 2.00 19.92
C GLN A 275 0.42 2.77 18.67
N VAL A 276 1.08 3.88 18.35
CA VAL A 276 0.80 4.67 17.14
C VAL A 276 1.45 4.02 15.92
N ILE A 277 2.66 3.48 16.07
CA ILE A 277 3.30 2.66 15.02
C ILE A 277 2.41 1.46 14.65
N LYS A 278 1.85 0.78 15.65
CA LYS A 278 0.91 -0.35 15.44
C LYS A 278 -0.30 0.08 14.61
N LYS A 279 -0.88 1.25 14.92
CA LYS A 279 -2.02 1.80 14.17
C LYS A 279 -1.64 2.20 12.76
N GLY A 280 -0.52 2.88 12.57
CA GLY A 280 0.01 3.21 11.24
C GLY A 280 0.30 1.97 10.37
N LEU A 281 0.74 0.88 10.99
CA LEU A 281 0.98 -0.40 10.32
C LEU A 281 -0.29 -1.29 10.23
N HIS A 282 -1.43 -0.92 10.79
CA HIS A 282 -2.67 -1.74 10.74
C HIS A 282 -2.49 -3.16 11.32
N HIS A 283 -1.62 -3.33 12.31
CA HIS A 283 -1.31 -4.63 12.90
C HIS A 283 -2.41 -5.11 13.87
N ARG A 284 -3.09 -6.22 13.54
CA ARG A 284 -4.15 -6.81 14.38
C ARG A 284 -3.67 -7.23 15.78
N HIS A 285 -2.48 -7.85 15.90
CA HIS A 285 -1.94 -8.33 17.17
C HIS A 285 -0.43 -8.09 17.25
N PHE A 286 0.09 -7.60 18.40
CA PHE A 286 1.53 -7.74 18.68
C PHE A 286 1.94 -7.83 20.16
N LEU A 287 1.21 -7.30 21.15
CA LEU A 287 1.58 -7.49 22.57
C LEU A 287 0.33 -7.68 23.44
N SER A 288 0.22 -8.85 24.07
CA SER A 288 -0.91 -9.29 24.90
C SER A 288 -0.80 -8.87 26.38
N GLN A 289 0.08 -7.94 26.76
CA GLN A 289 0.34 -7.68 28.19
C GLN A 289 0.58 -6.23 28.63
N VAL A 290 0.29 -5.22 27.80
CA VAL A 290 0.25 -3.83 28.29
C VAL A 290 -1.18 -3.31 28.21
N PRO A 291 -1.91 -3.17 29.33
CA PRO A 291 -3.13 -2.38 29.34
C PRO A 291 -2.73 -0.92 29.15
N TYR A 292 -3.33 -0.24 28.17
CA TYR A 292 -3.90 1.13 28.22
C TYR A 292 -3.94 1.83 26.84
N THR A 293 -5.10 2.45 26.60
CA THR A 293 -5.56 3.36 25.53
C THR A 293 -5.11 3.10 24.08
N VAL A 294 -6.05 2.59 23.28
CA VAL A 294 -5.97 2.65 21.81
C VAL A 294 -6.04 4.14 21.40
N PRO A 295 -5.03 4.70 20.73
CA PRO A 295 -5.03 6.11 20.34
C PRO A 295 -6.12 6.38 19.27
N THR A 296 -6.76 7.55 19.33
CA THR A 296 -7.72 7.97 18.31
C THR A 296 -7.00 8.31 17.00
N ARG A 297 -7.75 8.42 15.90
CA ARG A 297 -7.19 8.80 14.59
C ARG A 297 -6.50 10.17 14.67
N GLU A 298 -7.11 11.11 15.36
CA GLU A 298 -6.61 12.47 15.55
C GLU A 298 -5.30 12.45 16.34
N ALA A 299 -5.22 11.63 17.40
CA ALA A 299 -4.01 11.48 18.21
C ALA A 299 -2.87 10.82 17.41
N VAL A 300 -3.18 9.80 16.59
CA VAL A 300 -2.21 9.18 15.67
C VAL A 300 -1.69 10.22 14.69
N ASN A 301 -2.58 10.90 13.97
CA ASN A 301 -2.20 11.90 12.97
C ASN A 301 -1.42 13.07 13.59
N ALA A 302 -1.80 13.56 14.77
CA ALA A 302 -1.08 14.62 15.47
C ALA A 302 0.35 14.18 15.86
N GLN A 303 0.53 12.94 16.31
CA GLN A 303 1.86 12.41 16.63
C GLN A 303 2.72 12.21 15.38
N LEU A 304 2.13 11.75 14.28
CA LEU A 304 2.83 11.62 12.99
C LEU A 304 3.24 12.99 12.44
N ASN A 305 2.35 13.98 12.50
CA ASN A 305 2.64 15.35 12.08
C ASN A 305 3.72 15.98 12.95
N ALA A 306 3.67 15.80 14.27
CA ALA A 306 4.71 16.29 15.18
C ALA A 306 6.05 15.56 14.97
N ALA A 307 6.02 14.26 14.66
CA ALA A 307 7.19 13.46 14.30
C ALA A 307 7.82 13.94 13.00
N HIS A 308 7.00 14.25 11.99
CA HIS A 308 7.44 14.84 10.75
C HIS A 308 8.06 16.23 10.96
N ALA A 309 7.47 17.08 11.81
CA ALA A 309 8.02 18.40 12.12
C ALA A 309 9.41 18.32 12.81
N ARG A 310 9.66 17.28 13.62
CA ARG A 310 11.01 17.02 14.20
C ARG A 310 12.06 16.61 13.15
N ARG A 311 11.63 16.25 11.94
CA ARG A 311 12.46 15.84 10.81
C ARG A 311 12.93 17.02 9.95
N GLU A 312 12.64 18.28 10.31
CA GLU A 312 13.12 19.44 9.53
C GLU A 312 14.63 19.34 9.27
N GLY A 313 14.97 19.05 8.00
CA GLY A 313 16.27 18.58 7.52
C GLY A 313 16.16 17.48 6.45
N LEU A 314 15.09 16.68 6.44
CA LEU A 314 14.75 15.69 5.40
C LEU A 314 13.24 15.77 5.09
N GLN A 315 12.82 16.88 4.47
CA GLN A 315 11.58 16.88 3.69
C GLN A 315 11.74 15.82 2.58
N VAL A 316 10.65 15.17 2.14
CA VAL A 316 10.66 14.62 0.78
C VAL A 316 11.06 15.81 -0.10
N PRO A 317 12.19 15.77 -0.82
CA PRO A 317 12.55 16.89 -1.66
C PRO A 317 11.39 17.06 -2.64
N VAL A 318 10.69 18.18 -2.53
CA VAL A 318 10.19 18.78 -3.75
C VAL A 318 11.47 19.15 -4.48
N PRO A 319 11.76 18.54 -5.64
CA PRO A 319 13.07 18.62 -6.25
C PRO A 319 13.52 20.08 -6.35
N PRO A 320 14.78 20.41 -6.01
CA PRO A 320 15.29 21.74 -6.24
C PRO A 320 15.10 22.09 -7.72
N MET A 321 14.52 23.27 -7.94
CA MET A 321 13.89 23.77 -9.17
C MET A 321 14.83 23.90 -10.38
N GLY A 322 15.42 22.79 -10.84
CA GLY A 322 16.40 22.78 -11.92
C GLY A 322 16.41 21.56 -12.84
N HIS A 323 15.63 20.51 -12.54
CA HIS A 323 15.52 19.34 -13.43
C HIS A 323 14.24 19.47 -14.30
N GLU A 324 14.33 19.19 -15.61
CA GLU A 324 13.22 19.34 -16.58
C GLU A 324 11.93 18.57 -16.16
N SER A 325 12.08 17.49 -15.41
CA SER A 325 10.97 16.73 -14.79
C SER A 325 10.24 17.48 -13.65
N SER A 326 10.95 18.38 -12.96
CA SER A 326 10.40 19.25 -11.92
C SER A 326 9.61 20.41 -12.52
N GLN A 327 10.02 20.92 -13.68
CA GLN A 327 9.22 21.88 -14.42
C GLN A 327 7.89 21.27 -14.90
N ALA A 328 7.85 19.99 -15.26
CA ALA A 328 6.60 19.33 -15.63
C ALA A 328 5.62 19.25 -14.44
N LEU A 329 6.12 18.95 -13.24
CA LEU A 329 5.31 18.95 -12.00
C LEU A 329 4.94 20.37 -11.55
N PHE A 330 5.81 21.36 -11.76
CA PHE A 330 5.53 22.76 -11.47
C PHE A 330 4.55 23.39 -12.47
N LYS A 331 4.63 23.00 -13.76
CA LYS A 331 3.66 23.35 -14.81
C LYS A 331 2.33 22.66 -14.53
N LEU A 332 2.33 21.41 -14.08
CA LEU A 332 1.12 20.70 -13.65
C LEU A 332 0.49 21.40 -12.43
N HIS A 333 1.28 21.76 -11.43
CA HIS A 333 0.82 22.51 -10.26
C HIS A 333 0.31 23.92 -10.64
N ARG A 334 1.01 24.69 -11.49
CA ARG A 334 0.57 26.02 -11.97
C ARG A 334 -0.69 25.94 -12.84
N PHE A 335 -0.76 25.03 -13.80
CA PHE A 335 -1.96 24.80 -14.63
C PHE A 335 -3.18 24.50 -13.75
N ILE A 336 -3.01 23.71 -12.69
CA ILE A 336 -4.08 23.33 -11.77
C ILE A 336 -4.49 24.50 -10.85
N VAL A 337 -3.57 25.39 -10.47
CA VAL A 337 -3.83 26.49 -9.52
C VAL A 337 -4.34 27.77 -10.21
N SER A 338 -3.86 28.11 -11.42
CA SER A 338 -4.22 29.35 -12.12
C SER A 338 -5.01 29.16 -13.41
N GLY A 339 -5.12 27.92 -13.94
CA GLY A 339 -5.83 27.65 -15.20
C GLY A 339 -5.08 28.09 -16.46
N ASP A 340 -3.90 28.67 -16.34
CA ASP A 340 -3.12 29.16 -17.49
C ASP A 340 -2.35 28.03 -18.16
N ILE A 341 -2.45 27.99 -19.48
CA ILE A 341 -1.60 27.18 -20.36
C ILE A 341 -0.60 28.15 -20.98
N ASP A 342 0.56 28.35 -20.33
CA ASP A 342 1.70 28.92 -21.04
C ASP A 342 2.42 27.78 -21.78
N VAL A 343 2.42 27.90 -23.11
CA VAL A 343 3.00 26.99 -24.12
C VAL A 343 4.47 26.67 -23.82
#